data_AF-D9SQT0-F1
#
_entry.id   AF-D9SQT0-F1
#
_cell.length_a   1.000
_cell.length_b   1.000
_cell.length_c   1.000
_cell.angle_alpha   90.00
_cell.angle_beta   90.00
_cell.angle_gamma   90.00
#
_symmetry.space_group_name_H-M   'P 1'
#
loop_
_entity.id
_entity.type
_entity.pdbx_description
1 polymer ?
#
loop_
_entity_poly.entity_id
_entity_poly.type
_entity_poly.pdbx_seq_one_letter_code
_entity_poly.pdbx_strand_id
1 'polypeptide(L)'
;MISFVKVIVFSFIFAIVFSIILSALNKSGLQLFVSIQKRTGELKRKKLYSDLTFIFLITLCAGVKAKYNFSDIVFGILLGLCFAIRDAIFGGFIGSDWRRGGKNW
;
A
#
# COMPACT_ATOMS: atom_id res chain seq x y z
N MET A 1 21.35 2.65 13.59
CA MET A 1 20.10 2.26 14.27
C MET A 1 19.01 3.33 14.22
N ILE A 2 19.29 4.58 14.61
CA ILE A 2 18.30 5.68 14.61
C ILE A 2 17.67 5.98 13.25
N SER A 3 18.43 5.89 12.15
CA SER A 3 17.90 6.06 10.78
C SER A 3 16.82 5.03 10.41
N PHE A 4 17.02 3.76 10.78
CA PHE A 4 16.05 2.70 10.46
C PHE A 4 14.73 2.88 11.20
N VAL A 5 14.80 3.29 12.48
CA VAL A 5 13.60 3.55 13.28
C VAL A 5 12.79 4.70 12.68
N LYS A 6 13.45 5.78 12.23
CA LYS A 6 12.78 6.89 11.53
C LYS A 6 12.05 6.41 10.28
N VAL A 7 12.70 5.59 9.43
CA VAL A 7 12.08 5.04 8.22
C VAL A 7 10.81 4.26 8.55
N ILE A 8 10.85 3.40 9.57
CA ILE A 8 9.71 2.58 9.98
C ILE A 8 8.55 3.46 10.48
N VAL A 9 8.85 4.44 11.34
CA VAL A 9 7.84 5.35 11.90
C VAL A 9 7.18 6.19 10.81
N PHE A 10 7.98 6.83 9.94
CA PHE A 10 7.44 7.62 8.84
C PHE A 10 6.66 6.74 7.85
N SER A 11 7.16 5.54 7.53
CA SER A 11 6.43 4.61 6.66
C SER A 11 5.07 4.23 7.23
N PHE A 12 4.95 4.02 8.54
CA PHE A 12 3.68 3.67 9.16
C PHE A 12 2.69 4.83 9.17
N ILE A 13 3.14 6.03 9.57
CA ILE A 13 2.31 7.23 9.60
C ILE A 13 1.79 7.56 8.19
N PHE A 14 2.68 7.60 7.21
CA PHE A 14 2.29 7.93 5.83
C PHE A 14 1.47 6.81 5.18
N ALA A 15 1.69 5.54 5.53
CA ALA A 15 0.81 4.47 5.08
C ALA A 15 -0.65 4.71 5.50
N ILE A 16 -0.89 5.11 6.75
CA ILE A 16 -2.24 5.41 7.24
C ILE A 16 -2.84 6.59 6.46
N VAL A 17 -2.08 7.69 6.31
CA VAL A 17 -2.55 8.89 5.60
C VAL A 17 -2.88 8.55 4.14
N PHE A 18 -2.00 7.87 3.43
CA PHE A 18 -2.23 7.47 2.04
C PHE A 18 -3.36 6.45 1.91
N SER A 19 -3.53 5.52 2.86
CA SER A 19 -4.66 4.59 2.83
C SER A 19 -6.00 5.32 2.94
N ILE A 20 -6.09 6.37 3.76
CA ILE A 20 -7.29 7.21 3.86
C ILE A 20 -7.53 7.94 2.53
N ILE A 21 -6.50 8.60 1.99
CA ILE A 21 -6.59 9.35 0.73
C ILE A 21 -6.99 8.43 -0.43
N LEU A 22 -6.28 7.31 -0.61
CA LEU A 22 -6.56 6.34 -1.67
C LEU A 22 -7.94 5.70 -1.50
N SER A 23 -8.38 5.45 -0.26
CA SER A 23 -9.73 4.93 -0.02
C SER A 23 -10.81 5.96 -0.34
N ALA A 24 -10.57 7.25 -0.05
CA ALA A 24 -11.45 8.35 -0.43
C ALA A 24 -11.50 8.51 -1.96
N LEU A 25 -10.34 8.45 -2.64
CA LEU A 25 -10.27 8.47 -4.11
C LEU A 25 -10.98 7.29 -4.76
N ASN A 26 -10.87 6.10 -4.18
CA ASN A 26 -11.54 4.91 -4.70
C ASN A 26 -13.07 4.96 -4.52
N LYS A 27 -13.56 5.68 -3.51
CA LYS A 27 -15.00 5.94 -3.30
C LYS A 27 -15.50 7.14 -4.11
N SER A 28 -14.62 8.07 -4.46
CA SER A 28 -14.93 9.17 -5.35
C SER A 28 -15.25 8.63 -6.76
N GLY A 29 -16.04 9.37 -7.54
CA GLY A 29 -16.61 8.94 -8.83
C GLY A 29 -15.59 8.44 -9.88
N LEU A 30 -14.30 8.60 -9.61
CA LEU A 30 -13.20 8.08 -10.43
C LEU A 30 -13.03 6.55 -10.32
N GLN A 31 -13.46 5.91 -9.22
CA GLN A 31 -13.41 4.44 -9.04
C GLN A 31 -12.10 3.76 -9.53
N LEU A 32 -10.97 4.47 -9.38
CA LEU A 32 -9.70 4.15 -10.05
C LEU A 32 -9.21 2.73 -9.77
N PHE A 33 -9.48 2.23 -8.56
CA PHE A 33 -9.01 0.92 -8.12
C PHE A 33 -10.11 -0.14 -8.17
N VAL A 34 -11.36 0.18 -8.49
CA VAL A 34 -12.49 -0.79 -8.48
C VAL A 34 -12.30 -1.87 -9.56
N SER A 35 -11.92 -1.48 -10.77
CA SER A 35 -11.66 -2.44 -11.86
C SER A 35 -10.49 -3.37 -11.55
N ILE A 36 -9.44 -2.83 -10.93
CA ILE A 36 -8.27 -3.61 -10.51
C ILE A 36 -8.64 -4.52 -9.33
N GLN A 37 -9.41 -4.02 -8.36
CA GLN A 37 -9.90 -4.79 -7.21
C GLN A 37 -10.79 -5.96 -7.63
N LYS A 38 -11.66 -5.80 -8.64
CA LYS A 38 -12.49 -6.88 -9.18
C LYS A 38 -11.63 -7.99 -9.79
N ARG A 39 -10.73 -7.65 -10.71
CA ARG A 39 -9.79 -8.62 -11.30
C ARG A 39 -8.92 -9.28 -10.24
N THR A 40 -8.45 -8.52 -9.26
CA THR A 40 -7.61 -9.03 -8.17
C THR A 40 -8.39 -9.87 -7.16
N GLY A 41 -9.71 -9.66 -7.04
CA GLY A 41 -10.62 -10.45 -6.21
C GLY A 41 -10.91 -11.84 -6.77
N GLU A 42 -10.87 -11.99 -8.10
CA GLU A 42 -11.05 -13.27 -8.80
C GLU A 42 -9.80 -14.18 -8.72
N LEU A 43 -8.65 -13.65 -8.29
CA LEU A 43 -7.43 -14.44 -8.11
C LEU A 43 -7.52 -15.37 -6.88
N LYS A 44 -7.64 -16.69 -7.16
CA LYS A 44 -7.64 -17.79 -6.17
C LYS A 44 -6.47 -17.76 -5.16
N ARG A 45 -5.33 -17.14 -5.52
CA ARG A 45 -4.12 -17.01 -4.68
C ARG A 45 -3.77 -15.56 -4.36
N LYS A 46 -4.77 -14.71 -4.13
CA LYS A 46 -4.62 -13.27 -3.88
C LYS A 46 -3.50 -12.90 -2.89
N LYS A 47 -3.30 -13.69 -1.82
CA LYS A 47 -2.24 -13.46 -0.83
C LYS A 47 -0.83 -13.60 -1.41
N LEU A 48 -0.57 -14.67 -2.17
CA LEU A 48 0.73 -14.89 -2.82
C LEU A 48 1.06 -13.77 -3.82
N TYR A 49 0.08 -13.36 -4.63
CA TYR A 49 0.27 -12.25 -5.56
C TYR A 49 0.48 -10.91 -4.83
N SER A 50 -0.26 -10.67 -3.75
CA SER A 50 -0.09 -9.49 -2.91
C SER A 50 1.31 -9.41 -2.31
N ASP A 51 1.85 -10.53 -1.84
CA ASP A 51 3.18 -10.61 -1.25
C ASP A 51 4.27 -10.43 -2.32
N LEU A 52 4.11 -11.04 -3.50
CA LEU A 52 5.02 -10.84 -4.64
C LEU A 52 5.03 -9.40 -5.13
N THR A 53 3.87 -8.78 -5.30
CA THR A 53 3.76 -7.37 -5.69
C THR A 53 4.40 -6.46 -4.64
N PHE A 54 4.24 -6.79 -3.35
CA PHE A 54 4.82 -6.02 -2.27
C PHE A 54 6.35 -6.13 -2.24
N ILE A 55 6.90 -7.33 -2.39
CA ILE A 55 8.35 -7.55 -2.50
C ILE A 55 8.91 -6.77 -3.70
N PHE A 56 8.24 -6.85 -4.86
CA PHE A 56 8.65 -6.12 -6.06
C PHE A 56 8.68 -4.60 -5.83
N LEU A 57 7.65 -4.05 -5.18
CA LEU A 57 7.60 -2.62 -4.83
C LEU A 57 8.72 -2.21 -3.86
N ILE A 58 9.01 -3.02 -2.84
CA ILE A 58 10.12 -2.76 -1.93
C ILE A 58 11.45 -2.77 -2.68
N THR A 59 11.69 -3.78 -3.53
CA THR A 59 12.93 -3.88 -4.32
C THR A 59 13.10 -2.68 -5.23
N LEU A 60 12.01 -2.22 -5.86
CA LEU A 60 12.03 -1.04 -6.73
C LEU A 60 12.35 0.23 -5.92
N CYS A 61 11.71 0.44 -4.77
CA CYS A 61 12.02 1.54 -3.86
C CYS A 61 13.46 1.49 -3.34
N ALA A 62 13.97 0.30 -3.01
CA ALA A 62 15.36 0.12 -2.56
C ALA A 62 16.36 0.47 -3.67
N GLY A 63 16.09 0.04 -4.92
CA GLY A 63 16.91 0.40 -6.08
C GLY A 63 16.91 1.91 -6.37
N VAL A 64 15.74 2.55 -6.24
CA VAL A 64 15.61 4.01 -6.38
C VAL A 64 16.37 4.74 -5.28
N LYS A 65 16.31 4.28 -4.02
CA LYS A 65 17.13 4.83 -2.92
C LYS A 65 18.61 4.74 -3.23
N ALA A 66 19.08 3.58 -3.71
CA ALA A 66 20.49 3.36 -4.03
C ALA A 66 20.99 4.28 -5.16
N LYS A 67 20.14 4.56 -6.17
CA LYS A 67 20.51 5.41 -7.31
C LYS A 67 20.48 6.90 -7.00
N TYR A 68 19.52 7.37 -6.19
CA TYR A 68 19.29 8.79 -5.96
C TYR A 68 19.72 9.30 -4.57
N ASN A 69 20.27 8.42 -3.71
CA ASN A 69 20.72 8.77 -2.36
C ASN A 69 19.65 9.53 -1.55
N PHE A 70 18.40 9.10 -1.66
CA PHE A 70 17.27 9.74 -0.98
C PHE A 70 17.44 9.71 0.54
N SER A 71 17.04 10.82 1.17
CA SER A 71 16.95 10.92 2.63
C SER A 71 16.03 9.83 3.20
N ASP A 72 16.35 9.33 4.39
CA ASP A 72 15.60 8.28 5.09
C ASP A 72 14.12 8.64 5.26
N ILE A 73 13.79 9.92 5.37
CA ILE A 73 12.40 10.40 5.45
C ILE A 73 11.66 10.16 4.14
N VAL A 74 12.25 10.54 3.01
CA VAL A 74 11.65 10.38 1.67
C VAL A 74 11.47 8.91 1.34
N PHE A 75 12.43 8.07 1.73
CA PHE A 75 12.33 6.63 1.58
C PHE A 75 11.19 6.04 2.44
N GLY A 76 11.02 6.52 3.68
CA GLY A 76 9.89 6.14 4.54
C GLY A 76 8.54 6.51 3.92
N ILE A 77 8.41 7.71 3.34
CA ILE A 77 7.19 8.16 2.66
C ILE A 77 6.87 7.24 1.47
N LEU A 78 7.87 6.92 0.63
CA LEU A 78 7.72 6.01 -0.51
C LEU A 78 7.27 4.61 -0.09
N LEU A 79 7.88 4.05 0.96
CA LEU A 79 7.46 2.75 1.50
C LEU A 79 6.02 2.81 2.03
N GLY A 80 5.65 3.87 2.75
CA GLY A 80 4.28 4.08 3.23
C GLY A 80 3.27 4.14 2.09
N LEU A 81 3.62 4.80 0.98
CA LEU A 81 2.81 4.84 -0.23
C LEU A 81 2.66 3.45 -0.86
N CYS A 82 3.74 2.67 -0.98
CA CYS A 82 3.68 1.30 -1.50
C CYS A 82 2.79 0.39 -0.64
N PHE A 83 2.86 0.53 0.70
CA PHE A 83 1.97 -0.16 1.63
C PHE A 83 0.51 0.21 1.40
N ALA A 84 0.21 1.50 1.29
CA ALA A 84 -1.14 1.99 1.07
C ALA A 84 -1.72 1.54 -0.29
N ILE A 85 -0.89 1.49 -1.35
CA ILE A 85 -1.30 0.98 -2.67
C ILE A 85 -1.58 -0.52 -2.61
N ARG A 86 -0.71 -1.31 -1.97
CA ARG A 86 -0.94 -2.75 -1.77
C ARG A 86 -2.24 -2.98 -1.02
N ASP A 87 -2.48 -2.23 0.06
CA ASP A 87 -3.70 -2.31 0.85
C ASP A 87 -4.93 -1.88 0.03
N ALA A 88 -4.83 -0.83 -0.78
CA ALA A 88 -5.91 -0.40 -1.65
C ALA A 88 -6.26 -1.43 -2.73
N ILE A 89 -5.27 -2.09 -3.36
CA ILE A 89 -5.49 -3.04 -4.45
C ILE A 89 -5.92 -4.41 -3.92
N PHE A 90 -5.22 -4.92 -2.90
CA PHE A 90 -5.42 -6.28 -2.39
C PHE A 90 -6.31 -6.33 -1.15
N GLY A 91 -6.67 -5.20 -0.55
CA GLY A 91 -7.54 -5.14 0.63
C GLY A 91 -6.92 -5.88 1.82
N GLY A 92 -5.65 -5.63 2.11
CA GLY A 92 -4.89 -6.43 3.05
C GLY A 92 -3.79 -5.66 3.77
N PHE A 93 -4.14 -5.07 4.92
CA PHE A 93 -3.44 -5.07 6.22
C PHE A 93 -4.13 -4.11 7.22
N ILE A 94 -4.70 -2.98 6.77
CA ILE A 94 -5.17 -1.90 7.68
C ILE A 94 -6.71 -1.71 7.69
N GLY A 95 -7.46 -2.32 6.78
CA GLY A 95 -8.90 -2.01 6.64
C GLY A 95 -9.85 -3.15 6.31
N SER A 96 -9.41 -4.41 6.25
CA SER A 96 -10.28 -5.49 5.73
C SER A 96 -11.18 -6.17 6.75
N ASP A 97 -10.96 -6.02 8.06
CA ASP A 97 -11.86 -6.63 9.06
C ASP A 97 -12.85 -5.64 9.68
N TRP A 98 -12.54 -4.34 9.75
CA TRP A 98 -13.53 -3.33 10.19
C TRP A 98 -14.54 -2.93 9.11
N ARG A 99 -14.27 -3.19 7.82
CA ARG A 99 -15.21 -2.90 6.71
C ARG A 99 -15.94 -4.12 6.13
N ARG A 100 -15.71 -5.32 6.67
CA ARG A 100 -16.51 -6.53 6.35
C ARG A 100 -17.78 -6.67 7.18
N GLY A 101 -18.15 -5.64 7.94
CA GLY A 101 -19.47 -5.50 8.58
C GLY A 101 -20.54 -4.86 7.68
N GLY A 102 -20.35 -4.81 6.36
CA GLY A 102 -21.33 -4.17 5.49
C GLY A 102 -21.22 -4.55 4.02
N LYS A 103 -22.10 -5.48 3.60
CA LYS A 103 -22.54 -5.79 2.24
C LYS A 103 -21.55 -6.71 1.48
N ASN A 104 -21.78 -8.01 1.28
CA ASN A 104 -22.91 -8.64 0.56
C ASN A 104 -23.51 -7.65 -0.44
N TRP A 105 -22.96 -7.59 -1.65
CA TRP A 105 -23.54 -7.27 -2.97
C TRP A 105 -22.37 -7.07 -3.94
#